data_AF-A0A937WP55-F1
#
_entry.id   AF-A0A937WP55-F1
#
_cell.length_a   1.000
_cell.length_b   1.000
_cell.length_c   1.000
_cell.angle_alpha   90.00
_cell.angle_beta   90.00
_cell.angle_gamma   90.00
#
_symmetry.space_group_name_H-M   'P 1'
#
loop_
_entity.id
_entity.type
_entity.pdbx_description
1 polymer ?
#
loop_
_entity_poly.entity_id
_entity_poly.type
_entity_poly.pdbx_seq_one_letter_code
_entity_poly.pdbx_strand_id
1 'polypeptide(L)'
;MEIDDKDDFMERYVDFNIQILSTEPIDIFANPTFLPHCIADEYDVLWTKERMKKVIEAAVKSDIAIEINSRYKIPSLAFIKLAKDAGAKFSFGSNTHGEEVGMLEYCLEISKKVGLTRRDLFIP
;
A
#
# COMPACT_ATOMS: atom_id res chain seq x y z
N MET A 1 9.17 -14.53 -15.61
CA MET A 1 7.72 -14.49 -15.85
C MET A 1 7.45 -13.17 -16.54
N GLU A 2 6.85 -13.23 -17.72
CA GLU A 2 6.46 -12.05 -18.50
C GLU A 2 4.97 -11.80 -18.26
N ILE A 3 4.56 -10.53 -18.27
CA ILE A 3 3.16 -10.12 -18.19
C ILE A 3 2.85 -9.44 -19.51
N ASP A 4 2.13 -10.15 -20.37
CA ASP A 4 1.86 -9.72 -21.74
C ASP A 4 0.88 -8.54 -21.77
N ASP A 5 -0.21 -8.63 -21.00
CA ASP A 5 -1.18 -7.56 -20.82
C ASP A 5 -1.13 -7.03 -19.38
N LYS A 6 -0.44 -5.90 -19.22
CA LYS A 6 -0.25 -5.26 -17.91
C LYS A 6 -1.52 -4.58 -17.42
N ASP A 7 -2.39 -4.11 -18.31
CA ASP A 7 -3.62 -3.46 -17.91
C ASP A 7 -4.64 -4.47 -17.42
N ASP A 8 -4.82 -5.60 -18.12
CA ASP A 8 -5.62 -6.74 -17.62
C ASP A 8 -5.08 -7.24 -16.27
N PHE A 9 -3.75 -7.39 -16.14
CA PHE A 9 -3.14 -7.76 -14.87
C PHE A 9 -3.51 -6.79 -13.75
N MET A 10 -3.39 -5.48 -14.01
CA MET A 10 -3.69 -4.47 -13.01
C MET A 10 -5.17 -4.40 -12.65
N GLU A 11 -6.09 -4.61 -13.61
CA GLU A 11 -7.52 -4.68 -13.33
C GLU A 11 -7.84 -5.85 -12.38
N ARG A 12 -7.40 -7.07 -12.74
CA ARG A 12 -7.62 -8.25 -11.89
C ARG A 12 -6.94 -8.12 -10.53
N TYR A 13 -5.76 -7.51 -10.48
CA TYR A 13 -5.03 -7.32 -9.22
C TYR A 13 -5.72 -6.30 -8.30
N VAL A 14 -6.24 -5.20 -8.85
CA VAL A 14 -7.03 -4.23 -8.08
C VAL A 14 -8.32 -4.88 -7.57
N ASP A 15 -9.04 -5.62 -8.42
CA ASP A 15 -10.28 -6.30 -8.03
C ASP A 15 -10.03 -7.33 -6.93
N PHE A 16 -8.94 -8.09 -7.03
CA PHE A 16 -8.54 -9.04 -5.99
C PHE A 16 -8.23 -8.33 -4.66
N ASN A 17 -7.48 -7.22 -4.68
CA ASN A 17 -7.20 -6.46 -3.47
C ASN A 17 -8.48 -5.92 -2.83
N ILE A 18 -9.43 -5.41 -3.62
CA ILE A 18 -10.74 -4.95 -3.12
C ILE A 18 -11.52 -6.11 -2.51
N GLN A 19 -11.52 -7.28 -3.15
CA GLN A 19 -12.15 -8.48 -2.60
C GLN A 19 -11.57 -8.82 -1.23
N ILE A 20 -10.24 -8.95 -1.12
CA ILE A 20 -9.56 -9.27 0.15
C ILE A 20 -9.91 -8.25 1.23
N LEU A 21 -9.82 -6.95 0.92
CA LEU A 21 -10.18 -5.87 1.83
C LEU A 21 -11.66 -5.89 2.24
N SER A 22 -12.53 -6.51 1.46
CA SER A 22 -13.98 -6.52 1.73
C SER A 22 -14.45 -7.81 2.41
N THR A 23 -13.68 -8.90 2.34
CA THR A 23 -14.14 -10.23 2.79
C THR A 23 -13.27 -10.86 3.85
N GLU A 24 -11.98 -10.53 3.91
CA GLU A 24 -11.07 -11.20 4.84
C GLU A 24 -10.99 -10.47 6.19
N PRO A 25 -10.91 -11.21 7.31
CA PRO A 25 -10.85 -10.64 8.65
C PRO A 25 -9.41 -10.21 8.99
N ILE A 26 -8.89 -9.22 8.28
CA ILE A 26 -7.53 -8.69 8.49
C ILE A 26 -7.59 -7.26 9.04
N ASP A 27 -6.67 -6.92 9.94
CA ASP A 27 -6.53 -5.54 10.45
C ASP A 27 -5.63 -4.67 9.57
N ILE A 28 -4.69 -5.31 8.86
CA ILE A 28 -3.64 -4.64 8.09
C ILE A 28 -3.53 -5.25 6.70
N PHE A 29 -3.59 -4.40 5.68
CA PHE A 29 -3.27 -4.73 4.30
C PHE A 29 -1.77 -4.59 4.05
N ALA A 30 -1.07 -5.73 4.12
CA ALA A 30 0.38 -5.83 3.98
C ALA A 30 0.84 -5.79 2.52
N ASN A 31 2.04 -5.22 2.27
CA ASN A 31 2.64 -5.02 0.95
C ASN A 31 1.70 -4.35 -0.07
N PRO A 32 1.03 -3.24 0.29
CA PRO A 32 0.07 -2.63 -0.62
C PRO A 32 0.78 -2.15 -1.87
N THR A 33 0.10 -2.27 -3.00
CA THR A 33 0.58 -1.84 -4.33
C THR A 33 1.79 -2.58 -4.88
N PHE A 34 2.20 -3.70 -4.27
CA PHE A 34 3.33 -4.48 -4.76
C PHE A 34 3.16 -4.87 -6.23
N LEU A 35 4.23 -4.75 -7.01
CA LEU A 35 4.28 -5.23 -8.39
C LEU A 35 5.40 -6.26 -8.55
N PRO A 36 5.18 -7.34 -9.31
CA PRO A 36 6.25 -8.27 -9.64
C PRO A 36 7.36 -7.57 -10.44
N HIS A 37 8.60 -8.03 -10.26
CA HIS A 37 9.79 -7.41 -10.82
C HIS A 37 9.71 -7.11 -12.32
N CYS A 38 9.03 -7.94 -13.11
CA CYS A 38 8.91 -7.76 -14.56
C CYS A 38 8.11 -6.52 -15.00
N ILE A 39 7.35 -5.89 -14.10
CA ILE A 39 6.57 -4.67 -14.38
C ILE A 39 6.77 -3.59 -13.30
N ALA A 40 7.66 -3.81 -12.33
CA ALA A 40 7.88 -2.90 -11.21
C ALA A 40 8.47 -1.55 -11.66
N ASP A 41 9.24 -1.51 -12.74
CA ASP A 41 9.82 -0.27 -13.28
C ASP A 41 8.75 0.70 -13.84
N GLU A 42 7.55 0.19 -14.14
CA GLU A 42 6.40 0.98 -14.61
C GLU A 42 5.42 1.33 -13.48
N TYR A 43 5.85 1.22 -12.22
CA TYR A 43 4.98 1.37 -11.04
C TYR A 43 4.07 2.61 -11.10
N ASP A 44 4.64 3.79 -11.36
CA ASP A 44 3.88 5.05 -11.37
C ASP A 44 2.94 5.17 -12.59
N VAL A 45 3.21 4.42 -13.67
CA VAL A 45 2.33 4.34 -14.84
C VAL A 45 1.17 3.39 -14.56
N LEU A 46 1.46 2.23 -13.98
CA LEU A 46 0.48 1.16 -13.75
C LEU A 46 -0.45 1.46 -12.56
N TRP A 47 0.05 2.07 -11.49
CA TRP A 47 -0.76 2.57 -10.39
C TRP A 47 -1.36 3.93 -10.71
N THR A 48 -2.38 3.94 -11.56
CA THR A 48 -3.12 5.16 -11.85
C THR A 48 -3.85 5.69 -10.61
N LYS A 49 -4.09 6.99 -10.55
CA LYS A 49 -4.87 7.63 -9.47
C LYS A 49 -6.23 6.94 -9.24
N GLU A 50 -6.87 6.46 -10.30
CA GLU A 50 -8.15 5.75 -10.19
C GLU A 50 -7.99 4.39 -9.50
N ARG A 51 -7.01 3.58 -9.93
CA ARG A 51 -6.70 2.28 -9.29
C ARG A 51 -6.35 2.46 -7.81
N MET A 52 -5.52 3.46 -7.49
CA MET A 52 -5.17 3.79 -6.10
C MET A 52 -6.42 4.11 -5.26
N LYS A 53 -7.32 4.97 -5.78
CA LYS A 53 -8.55 5.36 -5.07
C LYS A 53 -9.43 4.16 -4.76
N LYS A 54 -9.65 3.25 -5.71
CA LYS A 54 -10.48 2.05 -5.50
C LYS A 54 -9.99 1.22 -4.32
N VAL A 55 -8.67 0.96 -4.24
CA VAL A 55 -8.06 0.19 -3.14
C VAL A 55 -8.15 0.95 -1.81
N ILE A 56 -7.87 2.26 -1.82
CA ILE A 56 -7.97 3.12 -0.62
C ILE A 56 -9.40 3.13 -0.07
N GLU A 57 -10.39 3.33 -0.94
CA GLU A 57 -11.81 3.38 -0.54
C GLU A 57 -12.25 2.05 0.07
N ALA A 58 -11.81 0.91 -0.48
CA ALA A 58 -12.07 -0.40 0.09
C ALA A 58 -11.44 -0.55 1.49
N ALA A 59 -10.17 -0.17 1.66
CA ALA A 59 -9.50 -0.25 2.95
C ALA A 59 -10.17 0.65 4.01
N VAL A 60 -10.49 1.89 3.68
CA VAL A 60 -11.17 2.82 4.60
C VAL A 60 -12.56 2.32 4.97
N LYS A 61 -13.33 1.83 4.00
CA LYS A 61 -14.69 1.33 4.24
C LYS A 61 -14.71 0.13 5.19
N SER A 62 -13.69 -0.72 5.12
CA SER A 62 -13.56 -1.92 5.95
C SER A 62 -12.80 -1.68 7.26
N ASP A 63 -12.38 -0.44 7.56
CA ASP A 63 -11.55 -0.09 8.71
C ASP A 63 -10.21 -0.85 8.77
N ILE A 64 -9.63 -1.13 7.60
CA ILE A 64 -8.36 -1.85 7.45
C ILE A 64 -7.22 -0.84 7.28
N ALA A 65 -6.17 -0.99 8.07
CA ALA A 65 -4.98 -0.17 7.97
C ALA A 65 -4.11 -0.56 6.77
N ILE A 66 -3.46 0.43 6.14
CA ILE A 66 -2.58 0.23 4.99
C ILE A 66 -1.12 0.22 5.48
N GLU A 67 -0.37 -0.84 5.16
CA GLU A 67 1.06 -0.89 5.52
C GLU A 67 1.89 0.11 4.70
N ILE A 68 2.80 0.83 5.34
CA ILE A 68 3.94 1.45 4.66
C ILE A 68 5.11 0.47 4.79
N ASN A 69 5.58 -0.05 3.67
CA ASN A 69 6.57 -1.11 3.62
C ASN A 69 7.94 -0.54 3.27
N SER A 70 8.91 -0.65 4.19
CA SER A 70 10.22 -0.03 4.00
C SER A 70 11.17 -0.78 3.08
N ARG A 71 11.06 -2.11 3.02
CA ARG A 71 11.89 -2.91 2.12
C ARG A 71 11.59 -2.63 0.65
N TYR A 72 10.31 -2.60 0.29
CA TYR A 72 9.90 -2.34 -1.09
C TYR A 72 9.68 -0.86 -1.39
N LYS A 73 9.65 0.00 -0.36
CA LYS A 73 9.38 1.44 -0.47
C LYS A 73 8.03 1.73 -1.14
N ILE A 74 7.01 1.00 -0.72
CA ILE A 74 5.63 1.09 -1.20
C ILE A 74 4.68 1.33 -0.02
N PRO A 75 3.50 1.92 -0.24
CA PRO A 75 3.02 2.47 -1.51
C PRO A 75 3.63 3.85 -1.78
N SER A 76 3.56 4.35 -3.02
CA SER A 76 4.22 5.64 -3.37
C SER A 76 3.69 6.83 -2.56
N LEU A 77 4.45 7.94 -2.57
CA LEU A 77 4.05 9.19 -1.91
C LEU A 77 2.67 9.68 -2.40
N ALA A 78 2.35 9.49 -3.69
CA ALA A 78 1.06 9.88 -4.25
C ALA A 78 -0.09 9.06 -3.64
N PHE A 79 0.10 7.75 -3.52
CA PHE A 79 -0.86 6.86 -2.86
C PHE A 79 -1.05 7.26 -1.40
N ILE A 80 0.03 7.45 -0.64
CA ILE A 80 -0.04 7.75 0.80
C ILE A 80 -0.76 9.08 1.06
N LYS A 81 -0.53 10.10 0.21
CA LYS A 81 -1.29 11.36 0.30
C LYS A 81 -2.79 11.14 0.07
N LEU A 82 -3.17 10.41 -0.98
CA LEU A 82 -4.57 10.09 -1.26
C LEU A 82 -5.21 9.29 -0.13
N ALA A 83 -4.50 8.31 0.41
CA ALA A 83 -4.96 7.45 1.49
C ALA A 83 -5.19 8.27 2.78
N LYS A 84 -4.24 9.16 3.11
CA LYS A 84 -4.36 10.07 4.24
C LYS A 84 -5.56 11.00 4.07
N ASP A 85 -5.72 11.63 2.91
CA ASP A 85 -6.83 12.55 2.62
C ASP A 85 -8.19 11.84 2.70
N ALA A 86 -8.24 10.53 2.40
CA ALA A 86 -9.42 9.68 2.55
C ALA A 86 -9.67 9.19 3.99
N GLY A 87 -8.76 9.46 4.93
CA GLY A 87 -8.89 9.07 6.34
C GLY A 87 -8.35 7.69 6.70
N ALA A 88 -7.55 7.06 5.83
CA ALA A 88 -6.94 5.77 6.11
C ALA A 88 -6.02 5.80 7.34
N LYS A 89 -5.91 4.66 8.02
CA LYS A 89 -4.89 4.39 9.02
C LYS A 89 -3.70 3.68 8.40
N PHE A 90 -2.52 3.88 8.99
CA PHE A 90 -1.28 3.27 8.52
C PHE A 90 -0.63 2.41 9.59
N SER A 91 -0.01 1.32 9.16
CA SER A 91 0.95 0.54 9.94
C SER A 91 2.34 0.63 9.28
N PHE A 92 3.41 0.38 10.03
CA PHE A 92 4.77 0.37 9.49
C PHE A 92 5.33 -1.05 9.46
N GLY A 93 5.86 -1.44 8.30
CA GLY A 93 6.46 -2.75 8.09
C GLY A 93 7.89 -2.64 7.57
N SER A 94 8.82 -3.38 8.18
CA SER A 94 10.17 -3.53 7.64
C SER A 94 10.23 -4.62 6.56
N ASN A 95 9.42 -5.68 6.70
CA ASN A 95 9.36 -6.83 5.78
C ASN A 95 10.73 -7.50 5.54
N THR A 96 11.58 -7.45 6.57
CA THR A 96 12.92 -8.02 6.64
C THR A 96 12.96 -9.14 7.68
N HIS A 97 14.00 -9.96 7.59
CA HIS A 97 14.29 -11.03 8.56
C HIS A 97 15.75 -10.85 9.05
N GLY A 98 16.07 -11.36 10.23
CA GLY A 98 17.43 -11.28 10.77
C GLY A 98 17.78 -9.89 11.32
N GLU A 99 19.01 -9.44 11.07
CA GLU A 99 19.56 -8.20 11.68
C GLU A 99 18.88 -6.91 11.17
N GLU A 100 18.24 -6.96 10.01
CA GLU A 100 17.57 -5.82 9.38
C GLU A 100 16.12 -5.63 9.88
N VAL A 101 15.66 -6.44 10.83
CA VAL A 101 14.31 -6.29 11.42
C VAL A 101 14.19 -4.93 12.09
N GLY A 102 13.16 -4.18 11.70
CA GLY A 102 12.89 -2.84 12.23
C GLY A 102 13.55 -1.69 11.45
N MET A 103 14.19 -1.97 10.31
CA MET A 103 14.59 -0.93 9.36
C MET A 103 13.35 -0.29 8.73
N LEU A 104 13.00 0.90 9.21
CA LEU A 104 11.76 1.63 8.91
C LEU A 104 12.01 3.00 8.25
N GLU A 105 13.17 3.19 7.62
CA GLU A 105 13.62 4.49 7.10
C GLU A 105 12.59 5.12 6.16
N TYR A 106 12.06 4.34 5.23
CA TYR A 106 11.04 4.80 4.28
C TYR A 106 9.74 5.20 4.99
N CYS A 107 9.29 4.41 5.96
CA CYS A 107 8.12 4.74 6.77
C CYS A 107 8.29 6.09 7.45
N LEU A 108 9.44 6.30 8.10
CA LEU A 108 9.73 7.54 8.82
C LEU A 108 9.88 8.73 7.86
N GLU A 109 10.53 8.54 6.72
CA GLU A 109 10.70 9.57 5.69
C GLU A 109 9.35 10.03 5.14
N ILE A 110 8.51 9.11 4.67
CA ILE A 110 7.21 9.48 4.09
C ILE A 110 6.28 10.05 5.15
N SER A 111 6.26 9.46 6.35
CA SER A 111 5.45 9.96 7.46
C SER A 111 5.74 11.44 7.75
N LYS A 112 7.01 11.84 7.74
CA LYS A 112 7.40 13.24 7.87
C LYS A 112 6.95 14.07 6.67
N LYS A 113 7.16 13.59 5.44
CA LYS A 113 6.79 14.31 4.20
C LYS A 113 5.30 14.60 4.08
N VAL A 114 4.42 13.69 4.52
CA VAL A 114 2.97 13.89 4.47
C VAL A 114 2.37 14.37 5.79
N GLY A 115 3.21 14.49 6.84
CA GLY A 115 2.80 14.90 8.18
C GLY A 115 1.84 13.91 8.84
N LEU A 116 2.14 12.60 8.79
CA LEU A 116 1.39 11.62 9.58
C LEU A 116 1.58 11.90 11.07
N THR A 117 0.49 11.77 11.80
CA THR A 117 0.39 11.92 13.24
C THR A 117 -0.08 10.62 13.86
N ARG A 118 -0.08 10.55 15.20
CA ARG A 118 -0.64 9.40 15.92
C ARG A 118 -2.08 9.07 15.51
N ARG A 119 -2.87 10.06 15.08
CA ARG A 119 -4.26 9.84 14.62
C ARG A 119 -4.33 9.09 13.30
N ASP A 120 -3.27 9.13 12.51
CA ASP A 120 -3.19 8.46 11.21
C ASP A 120 -2.61 7.05 11.34
N LEU A 121 -2.17 6.64 12.54
CA LEU A 121 -1.58 5.32 12.76
C LEU A 121 -2.61 4.35 13.33
N PHE A 122 -2.52 3.11 12.87
CA PHE A 122 -3.23 1.99 13.46
C PHE A 122 -2.68 1.67 14.85
N ILE A 123 -3.58 1.42 15.78
CA ILE A 123 -3.28 1.01 17.15
C ILE A 123 -4.19 -0.20 17.43
N PRO A 124 -3.62 -1.40 17.65
CA PRO A 124 -4.39 -2.59 17.98
C PRO A 124 -5.17 -2.47 19.30
#